data_AF-A0AA35PFZ6-F1
#
_entry.id   AF-A0AA35PFZ6-F1
#
_cell.length_a   1.000
_cell.length_b   1.000
_cell.length_c   1.000
_cell.angle_alpha   90.00
_cell.angle_beta   90.00
_cell.angle_gamma   90.00
#
_symmetry.space_group_name_H-M   'P 1'
#
loop_
_entity.id
_entity.type
_entity.pdbx_description
1 polymer ?
#
loop_
_entity_poly.entity_id
_entity_poly.type
_entity_poly.pdbx_seq_one_letter_code
_entity_poly.pdbx_strand_id
1 'polypeptide(L)'
;MELTSEPLPQESRSETILQTISKVQISESGEFKPDPEIYSHEHLLSRAELLLEKRIKNGDPLASFLRGQMYFEEGWYEEALQQFEQNTDFQSMYQLGVMYYDGLGTPPDPQKGIEYMEKIINSSSPKARHLKFAAAYNLGRACYEGCGIEISEKDAERLWFIAADHGNPKASVKAQTALGMLYSAKHRKDLKKAFFWHSEACGNGSLESQGILGLMYFYGHGVRPNLKAALECLTAASDRGNVYAKGHLVEYYYKRKFFTKAADFAKRTAENDDVEKLAKATDCIPFYIKRGLAMASFYLARCLQFGLGTQQDLAAAKNYYSKACRLDPDLASELELLANHGRI
;
A
#
# COMPACT_ATOMS: atom_id res chain seq x y z
N MET A 1 6.98 -7.64 8.77
CA MET A 1 6.15 -7.00 7.72
C MET A 1 5.68 -5.71 8.34
N GLU A 2 5.96 -4.58 7.69
CA GLU A 2 5.52 -3.26 8.16
C GLU A 2 4.32 -2.86 7.30
N LEU A 3 3.19 -2.62 7.94
CA LEU A 3 1.91 -2.30 7.34
C LEU A 3 1.64 -0.80 7.45
N THR A 4 1.01 -0.23 6.43
CA THR A 4 0.67 1.19 6.39
C THR A 4 -0.73 1.45 6.92
N SER A 5 -1.00 2.67 7.39
CA SER A 5 -2.32 3.04 7.87
C SER A 5 -3.33 2.94 6.74
N GLU A 6 -4.56 2.57 7.07
CA GLU A 6 -5.67 2.83 6.17
C GLU A 6 -5.96 4.33 6.20
N PRO A 7 -6.15 4.99 5.04
CA PRO A 7 -6.57 6.38 5.01
C PRO A 7 -8.01 6.52 5.48
N LEU A 8 -8.42 7.75 5.77
CA LEU A 8 -9.80 8.06 6.12
C LEU A 8 -10.76 7.55 5.02
N PRO A 9 -11.76 6.72 5.36
CA PRO A 9 -12.74 6.22 4.41
C PRO A 9 -13.51 7.35 3.74
N GLN A 10 -13.52 7.37 2.40
CA GLN A 10 -14.32 8.31 1.64
C GLN A 10 -15.78 7.85 1.55
N GLU A 11 -16.74 8.67 1.98
CA GLU A 11 -18.15 8.45 1.65
C GLU A 11 -18.32 8.67 0.13
N SER A 12 -18.93 7.72 -0.56
CA SER A 12 -18.95 7.59 -2.03
C SER A 12 -18.98 8.92 -2.80
N ARG A 13 -17.93 9.16 -3.60
CA ARG A 13 -17.66 10.35 -4.45
C ARG A 13 -17.18 11.63 -3.73
N SER A 14 -16.43 11.54 -2.64
CA SER A 14 -15.68 12.71 -2.16
C SER A 14 -14.38 12.89 -2.95
N GLU A 15 -14.42 13.79 -3.93
CA GLU A 15 -13.23 14.38 -4.52
C GLU A 15 -12.50 15.24 -3.48
N THR A 16 -11.20 15.50 -3.68
CA THR A 16 -10.48 16.41 -2.77
C THR A 16 -11.18 17.76 -2.72
N ILE A 17 -10.97 18.51 -1.64
CA ILE A 17 -11.59 19.83 -1.47
C ILE A 17 -11.24 20.73 -2.67
N LEU A 18 -9.99 20.67 -3.12
CA LEU A 18 -9.51 21.42 -4.28
C LEU A 18 -10.15 20.98 -5.60
N GLN A 19 -10.33 19.67 -5.82
CA GLN A 19 -11.02 19.15 -7.00
C GLN A 19 -12.50 19.57 -7.03
N THR A 20 -13.15 19.57 -5.87
CA THR A 20 -14.53 20.03 -5.74
C THR A 20 -14.65 21.53 -6.08
N ILE A 21 -13.73 22.35 -5.56
CA ILE A 21 -13.72 23.79 -5.80
C ILE A 21 -13.44 24.11 -7.28
N SER A 22 -12.51 23.40 -7.93
CA SER A 22 -12.21 23.64 -9.35
C SER A 22 -13.44 23.38 -10.23
N LYS A 23 -14.27 22.38 -9.91
CA LYS A 23 -15.50 22.07 -10.65
C LYS A 23 -16.61 23.10 -10.46
N VAL A 24 -16.81 23.58 -9.23
CA VAL A 24 -17.80 24.64 -8.96
C VAL A 24 -17.47 25.88 -9.80
N GLN A 25 -16.19 26.23 -9.89
CA GLN A 25 -15.72 27.38 -10.67
C GLN A 25 -15.91 27.21 -12.20
N ILE A 26 -15.84 25.98 -12.72
CA ILE A 26 -16.18 25.67 -14.12
C ILE A 26 -17.69 25.86 -14.37
N SER A 27 -18.54 25.53 -13.38
CA SER A 27 -20.00 25.66 -13.53
C SER A 27 -20.53 27.10 -13.39
N GLU A 28 -19.84 27.96 -12.64
CA GLU A 28 -20.23 29.37 -12.41
C GLU A 28 -19.84 30.31 -13.57
N SER A 29 -18.84 29.94 -14.39
CA SER A 29 -18.20 30.87 -15.33
C SER A 29 -18.82 30.97 -16.72
N GLY A 30 -19.78 30.12 -17.10
CA GLY A 30 -20.72 30.31 -18.23
C GLY A 30 -20.18 30.46 -19.68
N GLU A 31 -19.05 31.12 -19.92
CA GLU A 31 -18.45 31.38 -21.24
C GLU A 31 -16.90 31.46 -21.18
N PHE A 32 -16.25 30.56 -21.94
CA PHE A 32 -14.97 30.62 -22.66
C PHE A 32 -13.63 31.18 -22.06
N LYS A 33 -12.55 30.41 -22.37
CA LYS A 33 -11.08 30.62 -22.24
C LYS A 33 -10.49 30.67 -20.81
N PRO A 34 -9.81 29.59 -20.36
CA PRO A 34 -9.21 29.54 -19.04
C PRO A 34 -7.98 30.44 -18.97
N ASP A 35 -8.01 31.39 -18.04
CA ASP A 35 -6.81 32.11 -17.59
C ASP A 35 -6.01 31.18 -16.65
N PRO A 36 -4.76 30.80 -16.97
CA PRO A 36 -3.96 29.89 -16.15
C PRO A 36 -3.76 30.35 -14.71
N GLU A 37 -3.78 31.68 -14.45
CA GLU A 37 -3.60 32.23 -13.11
C GLU A 37 -4.78 31.95 -12.17
N ILE A 38 -5.99 31.81 -12.73
CA ILE A 38 -7.24 31.55 -11.99
C ILE A 38 -7.31 30.10 -11.46
N TYR A 39 -6.50 29.20 -12.01
CA TYR A 39 -6.49 27.76 -11.69
C TYR A 39 -5.15 27.27 -11.14
N SER A 40 -4.26 28.18 -10.71
CA SER A 40 -3.05 27.76 -10.02
C SER A 40 -3.42 27.04 -8.71
N HIS A 41 -2.66 26.01 -8.35
CA HIS A 41 -2.88 25.23 -7.13
C HIS A 41 -2.94 26.14 -5.89
N GLU A 42 -2.02 27.11 -5.82
CA GLU A 42 -1.94 28.11 -4.75
C GLU A 42 -3.21 28.97 -4.67
N HIS A 43 -3.73 29.43 -5.82
CA HIS A 43 -4.97 30.22 -5.85
C HIS A 43 -6.18 29.41 -5.39
N LEU A 44 -6.29 28.15 -5.84
CA LEU A 44 -7.36 27.24 -5.41
C LEU A 44 -7.30 26.98 -3.90
N LEU A 45 -6.10 26.82 -3.35
CA LEU A 45 -5.87 26.59 -1.92
C LEU A 45 -6.25 27.81 -1.09
N SER A 46 -5.77 29.01 -1.45
CA SER A 46 -6.15 30.25 -0.74
C SER A 46 -7.66 30.51 -0.79
N ARG A 47 -8.31 30.20 -1.92
CA ARG A 47 -9.77 30.32 -2.05
C ARG A 47 -10.49 29.30 -1.17
N ALA A 48 -10.01 28.06 -1.12
CA ALA A 48 -10.56 27.01 -0.26
C ALA A 48 -10.50 27.42 1.21
N GLU A 49 -9.35 27.92 1.66
CA GLU A 49 -9.17 28.44 3.01
C GLU A 49 -10.17 29.54 3.35
N LEU A 50 -10.32 30.54 2.49
CA LEU A 50 -11.23 31.66 2.72
C LEU A 50 -12.70 31.21 2.82
N LEU A 51 -13.11 30.27 1.97
CA LEU A 51 -14.45 29.70 2.00
C LEU A 51 -14.70 28.89 3.28
N LEU A 52 -13.74 28.06 3.68
CA LEU A 52 -13.81 27.27 4.91
C LEU A 52 -13.81 28.16 6.14
N GLU A 53 -12.98 29.20 6.19
CA GLU A 53 -12.94 30.16 7.29
C GLU A 53 -14.29 30.87 7.47
N LYS A 54 -14.93 31.30 6.37
CA LYS A 54 -16.27 31.89 6.41
C LYS A 54 -17.31 30.92 6.98
N ARG A 55 -17.26 29.65 6.58
CA ARG A 55 -18.18 28.61 7.10
C ARG A 55 -17.93 28.31 8.59
N ILE A 56 -16.66 28.25 9.02
CA ILE A 56 -16.29 28.07 10.43
C ILE A 56 -16.83 29.24 11.27
N LYS A 57 -16.66 30.49 10.81
CA LYS A 57 -17.22 31.69 11.47
C LYS A 57 -18.75 31.65 11.58
N ASN A 58 -19.41 31.00 10.64
CA ASN A 58 -20.86 30.79 10.65
C ASN A 58 -21.30 29.57 11.50
N GLY A 59 -20.37 28.89 12.18
CA GLY A 59 -20.66 27.77 13.07
C GLY A 59 -20.86 26.43 12.39
N ASP A 60 -20.35 26.23 11.17
CA ASP A 60 -20.41 24.95 10.46
C ASP A 60 -19.31 23.98 10.97
N PRO A 61 -19.67 22.92 11.73
CA PRO A 61 -18.68 22.01 12.30
C PRO A 61 -17.97 21.17 11.24
N LEU A 62 -18.58 20.93 10.07
CA LEU A 62 -17.95 20.18 8.99
C LEU A 62 -16.81 20.98 8.35
N ALA A 63 -16.92 22.31 8.33
CA ALA A 63 -15.90 23.17 7.72
C ALA A 63 -14.56 23.11 8.47
N SER A 64 -14.58 22.97 9.79
CA SER A 64 -13.37 22.79 10.60
C SER A 64 -12.65 21.47 10.27
N PHE A 65 -13.40 20.37 10.17
CA PHE A 65 -12.84 19.08 9.74
C PHE A 65 -12.27 19.16 8.32
N LEU A 66 -13.02 19.72 7.37
CA LEU A 66 -12.57 19.87 5.98
C LEU A 66 -11.29 20.70 5.88
N ARG A 67 -11.14 21.75 6.69
CA ARG A 67 -9.89 22.54 6.72
C ARG A 67 -8.70 21.70 7.20
N GLY A 68 -8.86 20.94 8.28
CA GLY A 68 -7.83 20.00 8.72
C GLY A 68 -7.49 18.95 7.65
N GLN A 69 -8.52 18.41 6.98
CA GLN A 69 -8.35 17.43 5.90
C GLN A 69 -7.57 18.00 4.71
N MET A 70 -7.85 19.24 4.33
CA MET A 70 -7.11 19.93 3.28
C MET A 70 -5.63 20.09 3.65
N TYR A 71 -5.33 20.54 4.88
CA TYR A 71 -3.94 20.63 5.35
C TYR A 71 -3.24 19.27 5.37
N PHE A 72 -3.96 18.21 5.77
CA PHE A 72 -3.43 16.85 5.74
C PHE A 72 -3.08 16.41 4.32
N GLU A 73 -3.96 16.68 3.34
CA GLU A 73 -3.74 16.34 1.93
C GLU A 73 -2.57 17.12 1.29
N GLU A 74 -2.34 18.36 1.72
CA GLU A 74 -1.20 19.19 1.31
C GLU A 74 0.12 18.85 2.04
N GLY A 75 0.07 17.94 3.02
CA GLY A 75 1.24 17.57 3.84
C GLY A 75 1.60 18.60 4.92
N TRP A 76 0.72 19.56 5.19
CA TRP A 76 0.83 20.55 6.28
C TRP A 76 0.33 19.92 7.59
N TYR A 77 1.10 18.93 8.05
CA TYR A 77 0.64 18.04 9.12
C TYR A 77 0.54 18.74 10.48
N GLU A 78 1.35 19.75 10.78
CA GLU A 78 1.26 20.48 12.06
C GLU A 78 -0.05 21.29 12.13
N GLU A 79 -0.39 21.97 11.04
CA GLU A 79 -1.63 22.74 10.90
C GLU A 79 -2.85 21.82 10.89
N ALA A 80 -2.77 20.68 10.18
CA ALA A 80 -3.80 19.67 10.19
C ALA A 80 -4.07 19.14 11.61
N LEU A 81 -3.01 18.84 12.37
CA LEU A 81 -3.09 18.33 13.73
C LEU A 81 -3.82 19.34 14.62
N GLN A 82 -3.40 20.61 14.60
CA GLN A 82 -4.03 21.68 15.37
C GLN A 82 -5.52 21.84 15.03
N GLN A 83 -5.89 21.75 13.75
CA GLN A 83 -7.28 21.82 13.34
C GLN A 83 -8.09 20.62 13.87
N PHE A 84 -7.58 19.40 13.74
CA PHE A 84 -8.30 18.21 14.20
C PHE A 84 -8.44 18.14 15.73
N GLU A 85 -7.47 18.64 16.50
CA GLU A 85 -7.54 18.69 17.97
C GLU A 85 -8.64 19.62 18.50
N GLN A 86 -9.02 20.63 17.71
CA GLN A 86 -10.11 21.55 18.05
C GLN A 86 -11.49 20.94 17.73
N ASN A 87 -11.54 19.80 17.03
CA ASN A 87 -12.75 19.13 16.64
C ASN A 87 -13.02 17.89 17.50
N THR A 88 -14.30 17.53 17.65
CA THR A 88 -14.75 16.39 18.45
C THR A 88 -15.51 15.34 17.64
N ASP A 89 -15.56 15.50 16.32
CA ASP A 89 -16.19 14.53 15.42
C ASP A 89 -15.32 13.29 15.20
N PHE A 90 -15.94 12.20 14.75
CA PHE A 90 -15.23 10.94 14.60
C PHE A 90 -14.23 10.94 13.44
N GLN A 91 -14.41 11.76 12.40
CA GLN A 91 -13.44 11.86 11.31
C GLN A 91 -12.16 12.56 11.79
N SER A 92 -12.29 13.64 12.57
CA SER A 92 -11.15 14.28 13.23
C SER A 92 -10.47 13.32 14.21
N MET A 93 -11.22 12.57 15.03
CA MET A 93 -10.64 11.55 15.91
C MET A 93 -9.87 10.47 15.13
N TYR A 94 -10.42 10.03 13.99
CA TYR A 94 -9.74 9.04 13.15
C TYR A 94 -8.41 9.59 12.63
N GLN A 95 -8.42 10.83 12.11
CA GLN A 95 -7.22 11.46 11.59
C GLN A 95 -6.18 11.71 12.68
N LEU A 96 -6.57 12.19 13.86
CA LEU A 96 -5.67 12.27 15.02
C LEU A 96 -5.09 10.90 15.34
N GLY A 97 -5.89 9.85 15.32
CA GLY A 97 -5.44 8.48 15.54
C GLY A 97 -4.33 8.05 14.57
N VAL A 98 -4.49 8.32 13.28
CA VAL A 98 -3.47 8.05 12.25
C VAL A 98 -2.24 8.93 12.46
N MET A 99 -2.42 10.23 12.68
CA MET A 99 -1.33 11.19 12.82
C MET A 99 -0.46 10.91 14.04
N TYR A 100 -1.06 10.61 15.19
CA TYR A 100 -0.31 10.22 16.39
C TYR A 100 0.42 8.90 16.19
N TYR A 101 -0.20 7.90 15.56
CA TYR A 101 0.45 6.62 15.33
C TYR A 101 1.65 6.74 14.37
N ASP A 102 1.46 7.38 13.22
CA ASP A 102 2.48 7.49 12.17
C ASP A 102 3.46 8.67 12.40
N GLY A 103 3.23 9.50 13.43
CA GLY A 103 4.07 10.67 13.73
C GLY A 103 3.96 11.80 12.70
N LEU A 104 2.77 12.04 12.17
CA LEU A 104 2.52 13.10 11.18
C LEU A 104 2.24 14.41 11.90
N GLY A 105 3.16 15.38 11.79
CA GLY A 105 3.02 16.69 12.45
C GLY A 105 3.29 16.68 13.96
N THR A 106 3.76 15.55 14.50
CA THR A 106 4.10 15.35 15.91
C THR A 106 5.09 14.19 16.04
N PRO A 107 5.92 14.10 17.10
CA PRO A 107 6.57 12.84 17.45
C PRO A 107 5.55 11.69 17.55
N PRO A 108 5.89 10.47 17.10
CA PRO A 108 5.00 9.31 17.19
C PRO A 108 4.55 9.02 18.62
N ASP A 109 3.24 8.85 18.80
CA ASP A 109 2.57 8.40 20.02
C ASP A 109 1.52 7.33 19.64
N PRO A 110 1.97 6.08 19.41
CA PRO A 110 1.09 5.00 18.98
C PRO A 110 0.04 4.64 20.04
N GLN A 111 0.33 4.87 21.32
CA GLN A 111 -0.63 4.62 22.40
C GLN A 111 -1.82 5.58 22.28
N LYS A 112 -1.55 6.88 22.12
CA LYS A 112 -2.60 7.88 21.88
C LYS A 112 -3.35 7.61 20.57
N GLY A 113 -2.65 7.17 19.53
CA GLY A 113 -3.26 6.73 18.26
C GLY A 113 -4.29 5.60 18.46
N ILE A 114 -3.90 4.57 19.21
CA ILE A 114 -4.75 3.43 19.57
C ILE A 114 -5.99 3.86 20.35
N GLU A 115 -5.84 4.76 21.34
CA GLU A 115 -6.98 5.24 22.12
C GLU A 115 -8.07 5.88 21.25
N TYR A 116 -7.70 6.62 20.20
CA TYR A 116 -8.67 7.16 19.24
C TYR A 116 -9.35 6.06 18.44
N MET A 117 -8.60 5.05 17.96
CA MET A 117 -9.18 3.91 17.24
C MET A 117 -10.16 3.12 18.11
N GLU A 118 -9.82 2.87 19.37
CA GLU A 118 -10.69 2.19 20.33
C GLU A 118 -11.98 2.98 20.61
N LYS A 119 -11.88 4.32 20.76
CA LYS A 119 -13.05 5.19 20.92
C LYS A 119 -14.02 5.07 19.72
N ILE A 120 -13.49 5.00 18.50
CA ILE A 120 -14.31 4.85 17.28
C ILE A 120 -14.98 3.47 17.23
N ILE A 121 -14.21 2.40 17.46
CA ILE A 121 -14.71 1.02 17.41
C ILE A 121 -15.81 0.79 18.45
N ASN A 122 -15.62 1.29 19.67
CA ASN A 122 -16.54 1.09 20.79
C ASN A 122 -17.73 2.08 20.81
N SER A 123 -17.72 3.11 19.95
CA SER A 123 -18.81 4.07 19.86
C SER A 123 -20.11 3.45 19.36
N SER A 124 -21.23 3.72 20.03
CA SER A 124 -22.58 3.37 19.57
C SER A 124 -23.16 4.41 18.59
N SER A 125 -22.47 5.52 18.37
CA SER A 125 -22.95 6.60 17.50
C SER A 125 -23.03 6.14 16.03
N PRO A 126 -24.16 6.39 15.33
CA PRO A 126 -24.26 6.12 13.90
C PRO A 126 -23.18 6.83 13.07
N LYS A 127 -22.69 7.98 13.54
CA LYS A 127 -21.64 8.77 12.86
C LYS A 127 -20.29 8.04 12.81
N ALA A 128 -20.01 7.16 13.77
CA ALA A 128 -18.75 6.39 13.80
C ALA A 128 -18.80 5.14 12.91
N ARG A 129 -19.99 4.69 12.48
CA ARG A 129 -20.19 3.37 11.85
C ARG A 129 -19.31 3.16 10.61
N HIS A 130 -19.16 4.19 9.77
CA HIS A 130 -18.38 4.10 8.54
C HIS A 130 -16.86 4.02 8.79
N LEU A 131 -16.39 4.49 9.96
CA LEU A 131 -14.97 4.50 10.34
C LEU A 131 -14.53 3.23 11.07
N LYS A 132 -15.48 2.47 11.61
CA LYS A 132 -15.16 1.30 12.46
C LYS A 132 -14.29 0.28 11.74
N PHE A 133 -14.49 0.06 10.44
CA PHE A 133 -13.72 -0.91 9.68
C PHE A 133 -12.26 -0.49 9.52
N ALA A 134 -12.03 0.76 9.12
CA ALA A 134 -10.69 1.30 8.97
C ALA A 134 -9.98 1.48 10.33
N ALA A 135 -10.72 1.85 11.38
CA ALA A 135 -10.19 1.90 12.74
C ALA A 135 -9.81 0.50 13.25
N ALA A 136 -10.65 -0.51 12.98
CA ALA A 136 -10.33 -1.90 13.30
C ALA A 136 -9.11 -2.39 12.54
N TYR A 137 -8.92 -2.01 11.27
CA TYR A 137 -7.70 -2.34 10.54
C TYR A 137 -6.45 -1.75 11.21
N ASN A 138 -6.48 -0.45 11.51
CA ASN A 138 -5.35 0.26 12.12
C ASN A 138 -5.03 -0.28 13.52
N LEU A 139 -6.04 -0.61 14.33
CA LEU A 139 -5.84 -1.26 15.63
C LEU A 139 -5.31 -2.69 15.47
N GLY A 140 -5.81 -3.44 14.49
CA GLY A 140 -5.33 -4.79 14.21
C GLY A 140 -3.86 -4.81 13.79
N ARG A 141 -3.44 -3.80 13.00
CA ARG A 141 -2.03 -3.56 12.70
C ARG A 141 -1.22 -3.29 13.96
N ALA A 142 -1.68 -2.40 14.84
CA ALA A 142 -1.00 -2.10 16.10
C ALA A 142 -0.76 -3.37 16.94
N CYS A 143 -1.77 -4.23 17.06
CA CYS A 143 -1.65 -5.53 17.73
C CYS A 143 -0.68 -6.48 17.03
N TYR A 144 -0.55 -6.43 15.70
CA TYR A 144 0.37 -7.28 14.96
C TYR A 144 1.83 -6.82 15.08
N GLU A 145 2.06 -5.51 15.03
CA GLU A 145 3.39 -4.90 15.04
C GLU A 145 3.94 -4.65 16.46
N GLY A 146 3.05 -4.59 17.46
CA GLY A 146 3.43 -4.27 18.84
C GLY A 146 3.65 -2.78 19.09
N CYS A 147 3.10 -1.92 18.23
CA CYS A 147 3.25 -0.47 18.34
C CYS A 147 2.20 0.09 19.32
N GLY A 148 2.64 0.54 20.50
CA GLY A 148 1.76 1.13 21.52
C GLY A 148 0.87 0.13 22.29
N ILE A 149 0.93 -1.16 21.93
CA ILE A 149 0.21 -2.26 22.57
C ILE A 149 1.04 -3.54 22.50
N GLU A 150 0.79 -4.51 23.38
CA GLU A 150 1.45 -5.82 23.31
C GLU A 150 1.10 -6.57 22.01
N ILE A 151 2.08 -7.33 21.48
CA ILE A 151 1.89 -8.13 20.27
C ILE A 151 0.86 -9.23 20.54
N SER A 152 -0.21 -9.24 19.74
CA SER A 152 -1.24 -10.28 19.76
C SER A 152 -1.77 -10.54 18.35
N GLU A 153 -1.26 -11.60 17.72
CA GLU A 153 -1.77 -12.03 16.40
C GLU A 153 -3.25 -12.43 16.45
N LYS A 154 -3.72 -12.91 17.60
CA LYS A 154 -5.13 -13.30 17.79
C LYS A 154 -6.04 -12.07 17.77
N ASP A 155 -5.62 -10.98 18.42
CA ASP A 155 -6.38 -9.74 18.41
C ASP A 155 -6.29 -9.03 17.07
N ALA A 156 -5.10 -9.03 16.44
CA ALA A 156 -4.92 -8.56 15.07
C ALA A 156 -5.87 -9.29 14.10
N GLU A 157 -5.89 -10.62 14.14
CA GLU A 157 -6.79 -11.45 13.33
C GLU A 157 -8.26 -11.08 13.58
N ARG A 158 -8.70 -11.01 14.84
CA ARG A 158 -10.08 -10.64 15.20
C ARG A 158 -10.46 -9.27 14.65
N LEU A 159 -9.57 -8.29 14.78
CA LEU A 159 -9.79 -6.93 14.32
C LEU A 159 -9.80 -6.83 12.79
N TRP A 160 -8.93 -7.57 12.11
CA TRP A 160 -8.93 -7.64 10.65
C TRP A 160 -10.13 -8.39 10.09
N PHE A 161 -10.66 -9.40 10.79
CA PHE A 161 -11.95 -10.00 10.42
C PHE A 161 -13.09 -8.98 10.48
N ILE A 162 -13.10 -8.09 11.48
CA ILE A 162 -14.07 -6.99 11.54
C ILE A 162 -13.86 -6.05 10.35
N ALA A 163 -12.61 -5.64 10.09
CA ALA A 163 -12.28 -4.68 9.04
C ALA A 163 -12.49 -5.19 7.61
N ALA A 164 -12.33 -6.49 7.36
CA ALA A 164 -12.43 -7.12 6.05
C ALA A 164 -13.86 -7.35 5.56
N ASP A 165 -14.86 -7.27 6.45
CA ASP A 165 -16.32 -7.37 6.24
C ASP A 165 -16.74 -8.28 5.06
N HIS A 166 -16.32 -9.55 5.11
CA HIS A 166 -16.71 -10.68 4.22
C HIS A 166 -17.18 -10.31 2.79
N GLY A 167 -16.38 -9.56 2.03
CA GLY A 167 -16.66 -9.26 0.63
C GLY A 167 -17.48 -7.97 0.38
N ASN A 168 -17.66 -7.11 1.38
CA ASN A 168 -18.17 -5.76 1.16
C ASN A 168 -17.08 -4.88 0.51
N PRO A 169 -17.29 -4.28 -0.67
CA PRO A 169 -16.30 -3.44 -1.33
C PRO A 169 -16.02 -2.12 -0.60
N LYS A 170 -16.85 -1.74 0.39
CA LYS A 170 -16.56 -0.63 1.32
C LYS A 170 -15.68 -1.05 2.51
N ALA A 171 -15.35 -2.33 2.62
CA ALA A 171 -14.48 -2.88 3.65
C ALA A 171 -13.00 -2.66 3.33
N SER A 172 -12.16 -2.90 4.33
CA SER A 172 -10.71 -2.72 4.21
C SER A 172 -10.08 -3.79 3.32
N VAL A 173 -9.70 -3.39 2.11
CA VAL A 173 -8.88 -4.21 1.21
C VAL A 173 -7.54 -4.55 1.86
N LYS A 174 -6.98 -3.60 2.65
CA LYS A 174 -5.76 -3.81 3.42
C LYS A 174 -5.92 -4.89 4.48
N ALA A 175 -7.07 -4.96 5.17
CA ALA A 175 -7.35 -6.03 6.13
C ALA A 175 -7.45 -7.40 5.45
N GLN A 176 -8.09 -7.49 4.28
CA GLN A 176 -8.17 -8.73 3.50
C GLN A 176 -6.75 -9.19 3.08
N THR A 177 -5.91 -8.27 2.60
CA THR A 177 -4.50 -8.57 2.31
C THR A 177 -3.73 -9.01 3.57
N ALA A 178 -3.91 -8.33 4.69
CA ALA A 178 -3.25 -8.66 5.96
C ALA A 178 -3.66 -10.04 6.49
N LEU A 179 -4.94 -10.44 6.37
CA LEU A 179 -5.39 -11.79 6.68
C LEU A 179 -4.75 -12.83 5.76
N GLY A 180 -4.69 -12.58 4.45
CA GLY A 180 -4.02 -13.46 3.49
C GLY A 180 -2.55 -13.69 3.87
N MET A 181 -1.86 -12.61 4.23
CA MET A 181 -0.49 -12.61 4.71
C MET A 181 -0.30 -13.39 6.01
N LEU A 182 -1.18 -13.17 7.00
CA LEU A 182 -1.16 -13.85 8.29
C LEU A 182 -1.25 -15.37 8.11
N TYR A 183 -2.18 -15.84 7.28
CA TYR A 183 -2.35 -17.27 6.99
C TYR A 183 -1.27 -17.86 6.07
N SER A 184 -0.53 -17.01 5.35
CA SER A 184 0.63 -17.40 4.54
C SER A 184 1.91 -17.58 5.38
N ALA A 185 1.94 -17.03 6.60
CA ALA A 185 3.11 -17.08 7.48
C ALA A 185 3.45 -18.52 7.91
N LYS A 186 4.75 -18.81 8.09
CA LYS A 186 5.26 -20.17 8.34
C LYS A 186 4.62 -20.87 9.54
N HIS A 187 4.33 -20.13 10.63
CA HIS A 187 3.79 -20.64 11.89
C HIS A 187 2.26 -20.75 11.94
N ARG A 188 1.55 -20.04 11.05
CA ARG A 188 0.07 -20.03 10.96
C ARG A 188 -0.45 -20.58 9.63
N LYS A 189 0.40 -21.34 8.94
CA LYS A 189 0.26 -21.81 7.56
C LYS A 189 -1.06 -22.56 7.32
N ASP A 190 -2.11 -21.81 7.00
CA ASP A 190 -3.37 -22.29 6.48
C ASP A 190 -3.51 -21.73 5.07
N LEU A 191 -2.85 -22.40 4.13
CA LEU A 191 -2.75 -21.90 2.76
C LEU A 191 -4.11 -21.80 2.07
N LYS A 192 -5.12 -22.57 2.50
CA LYS A 192 -6.48 -22.46 1.96
C LYS A 192 -7.13 -21.16 2.40
N LYS A 193 -7.00 -20.78 3.67
CA LYS A 193 -7.45 -19.47 4.16
C LYS A 193 -6.66 -18.32 3.55
N ALA A 194 -5.35 -18.47 3.39
CA ALA A 194 -4.56 -17.48 2.69
C ALA A 194 -5.06 -17.26 1.26
N PHE A 195 -5.34 -18.35 0.53
CA PHE A 195 -5.83 -18.27 -0.84
C PHE A 195 -7.19 -17.58 -0.91
N PHE A 196 -8.09 -17.92 0.03
CA PHE A 196 -9.38 -17.25 0.16
C PHE A 196 -9.22 -15.74 0.36
N TRP A 197 -8.46 -15.31 1.37
CA TRP A 197 -8.32 -13.89 1.70
C TRP A 197 -7.57 -13.09 0.63
N HIS A 198 -6.55 -13.68 -0.01
CA HIS A 198 -5.92 -13.04 -1.16
C HIS A 198 -6.86 -12.95 -2.37
N SER A 199 -7.76 -13.93 -2.57
CA SER A 199 -8.78 -13.88 -3.62
C SER A 199 -9.76 -12.74 -3.39
N GLU A 200 -10.28 -12.58 -2.17
CA GLU A 200 -11.18 -11.48 -1.79
C GLU A 200 -10.48 -10.12 -1.99
N ALA A 201 -9.27 -9.96 -1.46
CA ALA A 201 -8.49 -8.74 -1.60
C ALA A 201 -8.21 -8.40 -3.07
N CYS A 202 -7.85 -9.39 -3.90
CA CYS A 202 -7.61 -9.20 -5.32
C CYS A 202 -8.89 -8.77 -6.06
N GLY A 203 -10.03 -9.38 -5.73
CA GLY A 203 -11.34 -9.01 -6.28
C GLY A 203 -11.73 -7.56 -5.96
N ASN A 204 -11.31 -7.06 -4.80
CA ASN A 204 -11.49 -5.67 -4.38
C ASN A 204 -10.33 -4.74 -4.76
N GLY A 205 -9.41 -5.18 -5.64
CA GLY A 205 -8.41 -4.32 -6.28
C GLY A 205 -7.00 -4.37 -5.69
N SER A 206 -6.75 -5.17 -4.64
CA SER A 206 -5.42 -5.33 -4.04
C SER A 206 -4.39 -5.82 -5.06
N LEU A 207 -3.43 -4.96 -5.38
CA LEU A 207 -2.33 -5.27 -6.27
C LEU A 207 -1.34 -6.26 -5.65
N GLU A 208 -1.12 -6.16 -4.33
CA GLU A 208 -0.26 -7.07 -3.59
C GLU A 208 -0.83 -8.50 -3.62
N SER A 209 -2.11 -8.65 -3.28
CA SER A 209 -2.77 -9.97 -3.29
C SER A 209 -2.85 -10.57 -4.69
N GLN A 210 -3.00 -9.76 -5.74
CA GLN A 210 -2.96 -10.26 -7.12
C GLN A 210 -1.61 -10.92 -7.47
N GLY A 211 -0.50 -10.30 -7.07
CA GLY A 211 0.84 -10.88 -7.23
C GLY A 211 1.00 -12.19 -6.44
N ILE A 212 0.54 -12.19 -5.18
CA ILE A 212 0.61 -13.38 -4.31
C ILE A 212 -0.23 -14.53 -4.87
N LEU A 213 -1.46 -14.30 -5.36
CA LEU A 213 -2.28 -15.33 -6.01
C LEU A 213 -1.56 -15.97 -7.20
N GLY A 214 -0.83 -15.16 -7.97
CA GLY A 214 0.02 -15.67 -9.05
C GLY A 214 1.00 -16.74 -8.56
N LEU A 215 1.64 -16.51 -7.41
CA LEU A 215 2.54 -17.49 -6.77
C LEU A 215 1.79 -18.67 -6.18
N MET A 216 0.62 -18.44 -5.59
CA MET A 216 -0.21 -19.52 -5.04
C MET A 216 -0.64 -20.50 -6.13
N TYR A 217 -1.04 -20.00 -7.31
CA TYR A 217 -1.29 -20.85 -8.48
C TYR A 217 -0.01 -21.48 -9.03
N PHE A 218 1.12 -20.79 -8.98
CA PHE A 218 2.38 -21.33 -9.52
C PHE A 218 2.86 -22.54 -8.71
N TYR A 219 2.89 -22.42 -7.39
CA TYR A 219 3.41 -23.45 -6.48
C TYR A 219 2.32 -24.37 -5.89
N GLY A 220 1.04 -24.12 -6.20
CA GLY A 220 -0.09 -24.87 -5.63
C GLY A 220 -0.27 -24.63 -4.13
N HIS A 221 -0.03 -23.41 -3.65
CA HIS A 221 -0.23 -23.07 -2.25
C HIS A 221 -1.72 -22.80 -2.02
N GLY A 222 -2.39 -23.67 -1.25
CA GLY A 222 -3.80 -23.48 -0.91
C GLY A 222 -4.79 -23.77 -2.05
N VAL A 223 -4.30 -23.91 -3.27
CA VAL A 223 -5.04 -24.17 -4.50
C VAL A 223 -4.28 -25.20 -5.35
N ARG A 224 -4.95 -25.83 -6.32
CA ARG A 224 -4.26 -26.69 -7.28
C ARG A 224 -3.31 -25.84 -8.14
N PRO A 225 -2.08 -26.31 -8.42
CA PRO A 225 -1.19 -25.63 -9.35
C PRO A 225 -1.87 -25.37 -10.71
N ASN A 226 -1.75 -24.15 -11.21
CA ASN A 226 -2.26 -23.75 -12.52
C ASN A 226 -1.32 -22.70 -13.13
N LEU A 227 -0.41 -23.16 -13.99
CA LEU A 227 0.59 -22.28 -14.60
C LEU A 227 -0.03 -21.17 -15.45
N LYS A 228 -1.17 -21.44 -16.11
CA LYS A 228 -1.85 -20.42 -16.93
C LYS A 228 -2.38 -19.30 -16.05
N ALA A 229 -3.15 -19.64 -15.02
CA ALA A 229 -3.67 -18.66 -14.06
C ALA A 229 -2.54 -17.92 -13.33
N ALA A 230 -1.46 -18.63 -12.96
CA ALA A 230 -0.29 -18.02 -12.35
C ALA A 230 0.32 -16.92 -13.23
N LEU A 231 0.57 -17.22 -14.51
CA LEU A 231 1.15 -16.25 -15.43
C LEU A 231 0.20 -15.10 -15.75
N GLU A 232 -1.11 -15.35 -15.85
CA GLU A 232 -2.13 -14.30 -16.03
C GLU A 232 -2.13 -13.33 -14.84
N CYS A 233 -2.19 -13.83 -13.60
CA CYS A 233 -2.15 -13.02 -12.39
C CYS A 233 -0.82 -12.25 -12.25
N LEU A 234 0.32 -12.91 -12.43
CA LEU A 234 1.64 -12.26 -12.33
C LEU A 234 1.84 -11.19 -13.40
N THR A 235 1.40 -11.44 -14.64
CA THR A 235 1.53 -10.46 -15.74
C THR A 235 0.64 -9.25 -15.47
N ALA A 236 -0.64 -9.47 -15.11
CA ALA A 236 -1.55 -8.37 -14.80
C ALA A 236 -1.08 -7.54 -13.59
N ALA A 237 -0.55 -8.17 -12.54
CA ALA A 237 0.02 -7.46 -11.40
C ALA A 237 1.29 -6.68 -11.80
N SER A 238 2.17 -7.29 -12.60
CA SER A 238 3.38 -6.65 -13.13
C SER A 238 3.06 -5.39 -13.94
N ASP A 239 2.06 -5.47 -14.82
CA ASP A 239 1.63 -4.37 -15.69
C ASP A 239 1.06 -3.19 -14.88
N ARG A 240 0.42 -3.49 -13.74
CA ARG A 240 -0.03 -2.50 -12.75
C ARG A 240 1.08 -1.99 -11.81
N GLY A 241 2.32 -2.49 -11.97
CA GLY A 241 3.48 -2.00 -11.22
C GLY A 241 3.97 -2.90 -10.08
N ASN A 242 3.34 -4.05 -9.82
CA ASN A 242 3.78 -4.95 -8.74
C ASN A 242 5.19 -5.49 -9.02
N VAL A 243 6.17 -5.05 -8.23
CA VAL A 243 7.59 -5.39 -8.43
C VAL A 243 7.91 -6.82 -8.01
N TYR A 244 7.19 -7.36 -7.02
CA TYR A 244 7.35 -8.75 -6.61
C TYR A 244 6.94 -9.71 -7.72
N ALA A 245 5.79 -9.44 -8.38
CA ALA A 245 5.36 -10.18 -9.56
C ALA A 245 6.36 -10.07 -10.72
N LYS A 246 6.94 -8.88 -10.96
CA LYS A 246 8.01 -8.69 -11.95
C LYS A 246 9.22 -9.59 -11.67
N GLY A 247 9.70 -9.63 -10.42
CA GLY A 247 10.81 -10.49 -10.00
C GLY A 247 10.55 -11.98 -10.28
N HIS A 248 9.33 -12.46 -10.00
CA HIS A 248 8.94 -13.84 -10.30
C HIS A 248 8.79 -14.14 -11.78
N LEU A 249 8.34 -13.17 -12.59
CA LEU A 249 8.34 -13.31 -14.05
C LEU A 249 9.76 -13.36 -14.61
N VAL A 250 10.70 -12.58 -14.06
CA VAL A 250 12.13 -12.67 -14.40
C VAL A 250 12.66 -14.08 -14.13
N GLU A 251 12.42 -14.61 -12.92
CA GLU A 251 12.78 -15.98 -12.57
C GLU A 251 12.20 -16.98 -13.56
N TYR A 252 10.91 -16.85 -13.88
CA TYR A 252 10.23 -17.74 -14.81
C TYR A 252 10.91 -17.72 -16.19
N TYR A 253 11.14 -16.53 -16.77
CA TYR A 253 11.81 -16.42 -18.07
C TYR A 253 13.23 -16.98 -18.05
N TYR A 254 13.97 -16.72 -16.98
CA TYR A 254 15.32 -17.21 -16.80
C TYR A 254 15.34 -18.75 -16.74
N LYS A 255 14.49 -19.37 -15.91
CA LYS A 255 14.36 -20.85 -15.79
C LYS A 255 13.90 -21.51 -17.09
N ARG A 256 13.08 -20.82 -17.88
CA ARG A 256 12.65 -21.28 -19.22
C ARG A 256 13.69 -21.04 -20.30
N LYS A 257 14.88 -20.52 -19.95
CA LYS A 257 15.98 -20.19 -20.85
C LYS A 257 15.65 -19.10 -21.87
N PHE A 258 14.64 -18.27 -21.61
CA PHE A 258 14.34 -17.07 -22.38
C PHE A 258 15.24 -15.92 -21.94
N PHE A 259 16.55 -16.12 -22.08
CA PHE A 259 17.55 -15.28 -21.40
C PHE A 259 17.54 -13.82 -21.84
N THR A 260 17.33 -13.52 -23.13
CA THR A 260 17.21 -12.13 -23.61
C THR A 260 16.02 -11.43 -22.95
N LYS A 261 14.86 -12.09 -22.93
CA LYS A 261 13.66 -11.56 -22.27
C LYS A 261 13.87 -11.40 -20.76
N ALA A 262 14.51 -12.38 -20.12
CA ALA A 262 14.82 -12.32 -18.69
C ALA A 262 15.76 -11.14 -18.37
N ALA A 263 16.86 -10.98 -19.11
CA ALA A 263 17.83 -9.91 -18.92
C ALA A 263 17.20 -8.52 -19.14
N ASP A 264 16.49 -8.32 -20.26
CA ASP A 264 15.88 -7.03 -20.59
C ASP A 264 14.78 -6.64 -19.59
N PHE A 265 14.00 -7.61 -19.12
CA PHE A 265 12.94 -7.38 -18.16
C PHE A 265 13.49 -7.15 -16.75
N ALA A 266 14.53 -7.89 -16.36
CA ALA A 266 15.24 -7.72 -15.11
C ALA A 266 15.92 -6.36 -15.02
N LYS A 267 16.57 -5.91 -16.10
CA LYS A 267 17.20 -4.58 -16.19
C LYS A 267 16.21 -3.46 -15.95
N ARG A 268 15.10 -3.44 -16.70
CA ARG A 268 14.03 -2.43 -16.52
C ARG A 268 13.43 -2.45 -15.12
N THR A 269 13.31 -3.62 -14.51
CA THR A 269 12.79 -3.75 -13.14
C THR A 269 13.80 -3.24 -12.10
N ALA A 270 15.08 -3.56 -12.27
CA ALA A 270 16.12 -3.18 -11.32
C ALA A 270 16.53 -1.69 -11.42
N GLU A 271 16.30 -1.02 -12.56
CA GLU A 271 16.62 0.41 -12.74
C GLU A 271 15.72 1.36 -11.94
N ASN A 272 14.48 0.96 -11.63
CA ASN A 272 13.59 1.71 -10.75
C ASN A 272 13.57 1.07 -9.36
N ASP A 273 14.49 1.50 -8.47
CA ASP A 273 14.70 0.89 -7.15
C ASP A 273 14.34 1.79 -5.96
N ASP A 274 13.64 2.90 -6.20
CA ASP A 274 13.08 3.75 -5.14
C ASP A 274 11.89 3.02 -4.49
N VAL A 275 12.19 2.25 -3.44
CA VAL A 275 11.22 1.41 -2.73
C VAL A 275 10.07 2.23 -2.15
N GLU A 276 10.33 3.42 -1.62
CA GLU A 276 9.31 4.25 -0.98
C GLU A 276 8.37 4.84 -2.03
N LYS A 277 8.91 5.36 -3.13
CA LYS A 277 8.10 5.87 -4.23
C LYS A 277 7.26 4.76 -4.87
N LEU A 278 7.82 3.57 -5.04
CA LEU A 278 7.11 2.40 -5.54
C LEU A 278 5.99 1.99 -4.58
N ALA A 279 6.26 1.92 -3.28
CA ALA A 279 5.26 1.59 -2.27
C ALA A 279 4.10 2.60 -2.30
N LYS A 280 4.39 3.90 -2.33
CA LYS A 280 3.37 4.96 -2.43
C LYS A 280 2.56 4.86 -3.72
N ALA A 281 3.19 4.56 -4.85
CA ALA A 281 2.52 4.49 -6.15
C ALA A 281 1.64 3.25 -6.33
N THR A 282 1.94 2.16 -5.63
CA THR A 282 1.30 0.85 -5.84
C THR A 282 0.50 0.35 -4.64
N ASP A 283 0.66 0.99 -3.47
CA ASP A 283 0.21 0.51 -2.16
C ASP A 283 0.72 -0.91 -1.83
N CYS A 284 1.82 -1.34 -2.50
CA CYS A 284 2.49 -2.60 -2.22
C CYS A 284 3.43 -2.47 -1.01
N ILE A 285 3.59 -3.58 -0.31
CA ILE A 285 4.36 -3.65 0.92
C ILE A 285 5.87 -3.54 0.57
N PRO A 286 6.63 -2.63 1.20
CA PRO A 286 8.06 -2.42 0.92
C PRO A 286 8.90 -3.70 0.96
N PHE A 287 8.57 -4.63 1.85
CA PHE A 287 9.21 -5.94 1.94
C PHE A 287 9.16 -6.71 0.62
N TYR A 288 8.01 -6.77 -0.05
CA TYR A 288 7.84 -7.48 -1.31
C TYR A 288 8.45 -6.74 -2.50
N ILE A 289 8.44 -5.42 -2.46
CA ILE A 289 9.14 -4.60 -3.47
C ILE A 289 10.65 -4.88 -3.41
N LYS A 290 11.27 -4.83 -2.23
CA LYS A 290 12.69 -5.16 -2.02
C LYS A 290 13.02 -6.56 -2.53
N ARG A 291 12.18 -7.55 -2.21
CA ARG A 291 12.31 -8.93 -2.74
C ARG A 291 12.29 -8.97 -4.25
N GLY A 292 11.30 -8.34 -4.89
CA GLY A 292 11.18 -8.30 -6.35
C GLY A 292 12.39 -7.66 -7.03
N LEU A 293 12.88 -6.55 -6.50
CA LEU A 293 14.09 -5.86 -6.98
C LEU A 293 15.35 -6.72 -6.77
N ALA A 294 15.45 -7.42 -5.65
CA ALA A 294 16.56 -8.32 -5.36
C ALA A 294 16.57 -9.51 -6.34
N MET A 295 15.41 -10.13 -6.61
CA MET A 295 15.28 -11.17 -7.64
C MET A 295 15.71 -10.67 -9.01
N ALA A 296 15.18 -9.52 -9.45
CA ALA A 296 15.53 -8.94 -10.74
C ALA A 296 17.03 -8.66 -10.84
N SER A 297 17.62 -8.06 -9.80
CA SER A 297 19.06 -7.79 -9.73
C SER A 297 19.89 -9.08 -9.79
N PHE A 298 19.51 -10.12 -9.04
CA PHE A 298 20.23 -11.39 -9.01
C PHE A 298 20.21 -12.10 -10.37
N TYR A 299 19.04 -12.23 -11.00
CA TYR A 299 18.94 -12.91 -12.30
C TYR A 299 19.59 -12.09 -13.43
N LEU A 300 19.57 -10.76 -13.37
CA LEU A 300 20.34 -9.92 -14.28
C LEU A 300 21.84 -10.13 -14.10
N ALA A 301 22.31 -10.20 -12.84
CA ALA A 301 23.70 -10.49 -12.54
C ALA A 301 24.15 -11.83 -13.13
N ARG A 302 23.31 -12.87 -13.03
CA ARG A 302 23.56 -14.16 -13.68
C ARG A 302 23.63 -14.06 -15.19
N CYS A 303 22.70 -13.34 -15.83
CA CYS A 303 22.74 -13.14 -17.27
C CYS A 303 24.03 -12.45 -17.70
N LEU A 304 24.48 -11.41 -16.99
CA LEU A 304 25.72 -10.69 -17.26
C LEU A 304 26.98 -11.53 -16.96
N GLN A 305 26.97 -12.33 -15.90
CA GLN A 305 28.09 -13.18 -15.53
C GLN A 305 28.38 -14.24 -16.59
N PHE A 306 27.34 -14.83 -17.17
CA PHE A 306 27.45 -15.95 -18.10
C PHE A 306 27.21 -15.57 -19.57
N GLY A 307 26.92 -14.29 -19.86
CA GLY A 307 26.58 -13.84 -21.21
C GLY A 307 25.28 -14.45 -21.74
N LEU A 308 24.30 -14.71 -20.86
CA LEU A 308 23.04 -15.35 -21.22
C LEU A 308 22.06 -14.29 -21.72
N GLY A 309 21.82 -14.28 -23.04
CA GLY A 309 20.87 -13.36 -23.65
C GLY A 309 21.29 -11.88 -23.63
N THR A 310 22.51 -11.58 -23.18
CA THR A 310 23.16 -10.27 -23.14
C THR A 310 24.68 -10.47 -23.30
N GLN A 311 25.43 -9.40 -23.58
CA GLN A 311 26.89 -9.45 -23.53
C GLN A 311 27.38 -9.74 -22.10
N GLN A 312 28.42 -10.56 -21.99
CA GLN A 312 29.06 -10.86 -20.72
C GLN A 312 29.72 -9.59 -20.15
N ASP A 313 29.43 -9.30 -18.88
CA ASP A 313 30.02 -8.18 -18.14
C ASP A 313 30.14 -8.56 -16.65
N LEU A 314 31.34 -8.99 -16.26
CA LEU A 314 31.61 -9.44 -14.89
C LEU A 314 31.58 -8.30 -13.87
N ALA A 315 31.91 -7.07 -14.29
CA ALA A 315 31.90 -5.91 -13.39
C ALA A 315 30.47 -5.49 -13.08
N ALA A 316 29.61 -5.40 -14.10
CA ALA A 316 28.20 -5.14 -13.92
C ALA A 316 27.51 -6.28 -13.14
N ALA A 317 27.84 -7.54 -13.44
CA ALA A 317 27.32 -8.68 -12.68
C ALA A 317 27.59 -8.56 -11.18
N LYS A 318 28.84 -8.24 -10.79
CA LYS A 318 29.22 -8.03 -9.38
C LYS A 318 28.38 -6.93 -8.73
N ASN A 319 28.18 -5.80 -9.42
CA ASN A 319 27.36 -4.69 -8.91
C ASN A 319 25.91 -5.11 -8.66
N TYR A 320 25.32 -5.88 -9.57
CA TYR A 320 23.94 -6.36 -9.43
C TYR A 320 23.78 -7.45 -8.36
N TYR A 321 24.77 -8.35 -8.17
CA TYR A 321 24.78 -9.23 -7.00
C TYR A 321 24.85 -8.46 -5.70
N SER A 322 25.75 -7.47 -5.59
CA SER A 322 25.83 -6.61 -4.41
C SER A 322 24.54 -5.80 -4.19
N LYS A 323 23.85 -5.40 -5.25
CA LYS A 323 22.53 -4.77 -5.15
C LYS A 323 21.47 -5.73 -4.61
N ALA A 324 21.41 -6.97 -5.10
CA ALA A 324 20.50 -7.99 -4.58
C ALA A 324 20.72 -8.21 -3.07
N CYS A 325 21.96 -8.37 -2.63
CA CYS A 325 22.28 -8.55 -1.21
C CYS A 325 21.91 -7.34 -0.34
N ARG A 326 22.05 -6.10 -0.85
CA ARG A 326 21.65 -4.89 -0.12
C ARG A 326 20.13 -4.77 0.02
N LEU A 327 19.37 -5.26 -0.96
CA LEU A 327 17.91 -5.18 -0.99
C LEU A 327 17.26 -6.28 -0.13
N ASP A 328 17.68 -7.54 -0.29
CA ASP A 328 17.23 -8.67 0.51
C ASP A 328 18.36 -9.72 0.63
N PRO A 329 19.14 -9.71 1.73
CA PRO A 329 20.27 -10.60 1.91
C PRO A 329 19.87 -12.08 2.09
N ASP A 330 18.73 -12.34 2.72
CA ASP A 330 18.24 -13.71 2.94
C ASP A 330 17.85 -14.36 1.62
N LEU A 331 17.12 -13.63 0.77
CA LEU A 331 16.76 -14.08 -0.56
C LEU A 331 18.00 -14.24 -1.46
N ALA A 332 18.95 -13.30 -1.42
CA ALA A 332 20.18 -13.41 -2.20
C ALA A 332 20.97 -14.67 -1.82
N SER A 333 21.05 -14.98 -0.52
CA SER A 333 21.65 -16.22 -0.01
C SER A 333 20.90 -17.47 -0.48
N GLU A 334 19.56 -17.46 -0.46
CA GLU A 334 18.73 -18.56 -0.97
C GLU A 334 18.95 -18.80 -2.46
N LEU A 335 18.96 -17.74 -3.27
CA LEU A 335 19.19 -17.83 -4.72
C LEU A 335 20.60 -18.31 -5.05
N GLU A 336 21.61 -17.83 -4.32
CA GLU A 336 23.00 -18.30 -4.45
C GLU A 336 23.11 -19.80 -4.09
N LEU A 337 22.41 -20.25 -3.05
CA LEU A 337 22.36 -21.67 -2.71
C LEU A 337 21.72 -22.48 -3.85
N LEU A 338 20.61 -22.03 -4.43
CA LEU A 338 19.98 -22.70 -5.56
C LEU A 338 20.89 -22.76 -6.79
N ALA A 339 21.65 -21.69 -7.06
CA ALA A 339 22.64 -21.62 -8.12
C ALA A 339 23.76 -22.65 -7.93
N ASN A 340 24.33 -22.72 -6.73
CA ASN A 340 25.40 -23.66 -6.39
C ASN A 340 24.95 -25.13 -6.47
N HIS A 341 23.65 -25.39 -6.27
CA HIS A 341 23.06 -26.72 -6.45
C HIS A 341 22.58 -27.00 -7.89
N GLY A 342 22.83 -26.11 -8.85
CA GLY A 342 22.43 -26.27 -10.24
C GLY A 342 20.90 -26.25 -10.46
N ARG A 343 20.13 -25.68 -9.53
CA ARG A 343 18.67 -25.56 -9.64
C ARG A 343 18.22 -24.33 -10.43
N ILE A 344 19.13 -23.36 -10.59
CA ILE A 344 19.01 -22.18 -11.46
C ILE A 344 20.36 -21.87 -12.11
#